data_AF-A0A4Q4XR13-F1
#
_entry.id   AF-A0A4Q4XR13-F1
#
_cell.length_a   1.000
_cell.length_b   1.000
_cell.length_c   1.000
_cell.angle_alpha   90.00
_cell.angle_beta   90.00
_cell.angle_gamma   90.00
#
_symmetry.space_group_name_H-M   'P 1'
#
loop_
_entity.id
_entity.type
_entity.pdbx_description
1 polymer ?
#
loop_
_entity_poly.entity_id
_entity_poly.type
_entity_poly.pdbx_seq_one_letter_code
_entity_poly.pdbx_strand_id
1 'polypeptide(L)'
;MPSDDHNDDGRNATSNLPDLGDAIDKATFGQILEMDDGDDDYDFSRSIVFGFFEQAEETFTDMDEALESKNLEELSRLGHFLKGSSATLGLKKVKDSCEKIQRYGKKENLDGSPQIDEELCLSRITETLKEVKVEYAEAEKTLKKFFNAT
;
A
#
# COMPACT_ATOMS: atom_id res chain seq x y z
N MET A 1 7.05 31.11 39.55
CA MET A 1 8.22 30.34 39.08
C MET A 1 7.88 28.86 39.20
N PRO A 2 8.35 28.04 38.25
CA PRO A 2 7.53 27.11 37.49
C PRO A 2 7.75 25.66 37.90
N SER A 3 6.87 24.79 37.44
CA SER A 3 7.24 23.44 37.02
C SER A 3 6.15 22.96 36.05
N ASP A 4 6.35 23.36 34.79
CA ASP A 4 5.96 22.57 33.63
C ASP A 4 6.52 21.15 33.83
N ASP A 5 5.64 20.15 33.81
CA ASP A 5 6.05 18.78 33.55
C ASP A 5 5.01 18.15 32.62
N HIS A 6 4.96 18.70 31.40
CA HIS A 6 4.52 17.94 30.26
C HIS A 6 5.61 16.92 29.96
N ASN A 7 5.56 15.78 30.64
CA ASN A 7 6.15 14.55 30.10
C ASN A 7 5.24 14.06 28.98
N ASP A 8 5.36 14.73 27.84
CA ASP A 8 5.11 14.16 26.52
C ASP A 8 6.24 13.14 26.26
N ASP A 9 6.15 11.98 26.89
CA ASP A 9 6.99 10.82 26.57
C ASP A 9 6.35 10.04 25.42
N GLY A 10 5.90 10.78 24.38
CA GLY A 10 5.64 10.26 23.05
C GLY A 10 6.94 9.73 22.48
N ARG A 11 7.38 8.58 22.99
CA ARG A 11 8.47 7.79 22.45
C ARG A 11 8.20 7.68 20.98
N ASN A 12 9.03 8.37 20.21
CA ASN A 12 8.96 8.39 18.79
C ASN A 12 9.23 6.95 18.31
N ALA A 13 8.19 6.13 18.19
CA ALA A 13 8.31 4.73 17.76
C ALA A 13 9.02 4.65 16.40
N THR A 14 8.94 5.72 15.60
CA THR A 14 9.61 5.85 14.31
C THR A 14 11.13 6.07 14.39
N SER A 15 11.68 6.54 15.53
CA SER A 15 13.12 6.83 15.63
C SER A 15 13.99 5.58 15.79
N ASN A 16 13.40 4.45 16.20
CA ASN A 16 14.10 3.17 16.35
C ASN A 16 13.80 2.18 15.22
N LEU A 17 12.97 2.56 14.23
CA LEU A 17 12.69 1.67 13.10
C LEU A 17 13.94 1.54 12.22
N PRO A 18 14.24 0.31 11.76
CA PRO A 18 15.30 0.11 10.79
C PRO A 18 14.98 0.87 9.50
N ASP A 19 15.98 0.98 8.63
CA ASP A 19 15.74 1.60 7.35
C ASP A 19 14.85 0.70 6.46
N LEU A 20 13.57 1.05 6.37
CA LEU A 20 12.56 0.42 5.53
C LEU A 20 12.59 0.94 4.07
N GLY A 21 13.53 1.83 3.75
CA GLY A 21 13.67 2.44 2.42
C GLY A 21 12.55 3.42 2.08
N ASP A 22 12.52 3.86 0.81
CA ASP A 22 11.58 4.88 0.32
C ASP A 22 10.17 4.34 0.01
N ALA A 23 10.01 3.01 -0.02
CA ALA A 23 8.75 2.37 -0.39
C ALA A 23 7.71 2.41 0.75
N ILE A 24 8.17 2.51 2.01
CA ILE A 24 7.33 2.41 3.20
C ILE A 24 7.41 3.72 3.99
N ASP A 25 6.25 4.32 4.23
CA ASP A 25 6.13 5.48 5.10
C ASP A 25 6.28 5.05 6.56
N LYS A 26 7.45 5.35 7.14
CA LYS A 26 7.77 4.99 8.53
C LYS A 26 6.81 5.60 9.55
N ALA A 27 6.22 6.76 9.26
CA ALA A 27 5.28 7.39 10.18
C ALA A 27 3.95 6.62 10.22
N THR A 28 3.36 6.31 9.05
CA THR A 28 2.15 5.47 8.98
C THR A 28 2.40 4.06 9.48
N PHE A 29 3.52 3.43 9.07
CA PHE A 29 3.83 2.07 9.52
C PHE A 29 4.12 2.03 11.02
N GLY A 30 4.78 3.05 11.57
CA GLY A 30 5.03 3.19 13.00
C GLY A 30 3.75 3.22 13.84
N GLN A 31 2.68 3.86 13.35
CA GLN A 31 1.38 3.84 14.03
C GLN A 31 0.79 2.44 14.17
N ILE A 32 1.03 1.56 13.18
CA ILE A 32 0.59 0.15 13.25
C ILE A 32 1.42 -0.60 14.29
N LEU A 33 2.73 -0.34 14.38
CA LEU A 33 3.61 -0.97 15.37
C LEU A 33 3.34 -0.48 16.80
N GLU A 34 2.89 0.76 16.97
CA GLU A 34 2.45 1.27 18.28
C GLU A 34 1.27 0.47 18.84
N MET A 35 0.48 -0.20 17.99
CA MET A 35 -0.65 -1.04 18.42
C MET A 35 -0.21 -2.41 18.97
N ASP A 36 1.07 -2.80 18.82
CA ASP A 36 1.60 -4.03 19.42
C ASP A 36 1.84 -3.88 20.93
N ASP A 37 1.73 -2.67 21.53
CA ASP A 37 1.77 -2.41 22.99
C ASP A 37 2.94 -3.05 23.78
N GLY A 38 4.08 -3.28 23.11
CA GLY A 38 5.27 -3.90 23.72
C GLY A 38 5.34 -5.43 23.60
N ASP A 39 4.53 -6.02 22.72
CA ASP A 39 4.71 -7.39 22.25
C ASP A 39 6.02 -7.51 21.44
N ASP A 40 6.94 -8.36 21.91
CA ASP A 40 8.22 -8.61 21.27
C ASP A 40 8.07 -9.35 19.92
N ASP A 41 6.93 -10.01 19.69
CA ASP A 41 6.67 -10.84 18.50
C ASP A 41 5.89 -10.10 17.40
N TYR A 42 5.47 -8.86 17.66
CA TYR A 42 4.71 -8.01 16.72
C TYR A 42 3.42 -8.67 16.20
N ASP A 43 2.73 -9.46 17.02
CA ASP A 43 1.63 -10.31 16.58
C ASP A 43 0.51 -9.52 15.87
N PHE A 44 0.16 -8.34 16.37
CA PHE A 44 -0.90 -7.53 15.78
C PHE A 44 -0.45 -6.96 14.42
N SER A 45 0.65 -6.22 14.36
CA SER A 45 1.12 -5.61 13.12
C SER A 45 1.47 -6.66 12.06
N ARG A 46 2.04 -7.79 12.48
CA ARG A 46 2.30 -8.95 11.62
C ARG A 46 1.01 -9.50 11.04
N SER A 47 -0.04 -9.70 11.84
CA SER A 47 -1.32 -10.20 11.33
C SER A 47 -1.91 -9.29 10.24
N ILE A 48 -1.83 -7.97 10.42
CA ILE A 48 -2.33 -6.99 9.44
C ILE A 48 -1.49 -7.02 8.17
N VAL A 49 -0.17 -7.04 8.29
CA VAL A 49 0.75 -7.04 7.14
C VAL A 49 0.61 -8.32 6.31
N PHE A 50 0.54 -9.48 6.95
CA PHE A 50 0.40 -10.75 6.23
C PHE A 50 -1.00 -10.91 5.63
N GLY A 51 -2.04 -10.45 6.32
CA GLY A 51 -3.39 -10.38 5.74
C GLY A 51 -3.45 -9.44 4.52
N PHE A 52 -2.69 -8.35 4.52
CA PHE A 52 -2.54 -7.50 3.33
C PHE A 52 -1.84 -8.23 2.18
N PHE A 53 -0.82 -9.06 2.44
CA PHE A 53 -0.14 -9.79 1.37
C PHE A 53 -1.09 -10.72 0.62
N GLU A 54 -1.89 -11.50 1.36
CA GLU A 54 -2.91 -12.37 0.79
C GLU A 54 -3.93 -11.57 -0.02
N GLN A 55 -4.43 -10.47 0.54
CA GLN A 55 -5.38 -9.59 -0.13
C GLN A 55 -4.80 -8.96 -1.42
N ALA A 56 -3.53 -8.57 -1.41
CA ALA A 56 -2.87 -7.98 -2.56
C ALA A 56 -2.69 -9.01 -3.69
N GLU A 57 -2.26 -10.22 -3.37
CA GLU A 57 -2.10 -11.31 -4.36
C GLU A 57 -3.44 -11.72 -4.99
N GLU A 58 -4.49 -11.84 -4.18
CA GLU A 58 -5.86 -12.08 -4.66
C GLU A 58 -6.32 -10.93 -5.58
N THR A 59 -6.17 -9.69 -5.12
CA THR A 59 -6.56 -8.51 -5.90
C THR A 59 -5.80 -8.40 -7.23
N PHE A 60 -4.52 -8.76 -7.25
CA PHE A 60 -3.74 -8.77 -8.49
C PHE A 60 -4.21 -9.83 -9.47
N THR A 61 -4.65 -10.99 -8.97
CA THR A 61 -5.26 -12.04 -9.80
C THR A 61 -6.56 -11.54 -10.40
N ASP A 62 -7.44 -10.95 -9.58
CA ASP A 62 -8.70 -10.35 -10.04
C ASP A 62 -8.48 -9.23 -11.07
N MET A 63 -7.40 -8.44 -10.90
CA MET A 63 -7.03 -7.39 -11.86
C MET A 63 -6.57 -7.98 -13.21
N ASP A 64 -5.83 -9.09 -13.20
CA ASP A 64 -5.45 -9.78 -14.44
C ASP A 64 -6.70 -10.30 -15.17
N GLU A 65 -7.65 -10.91 -14.46
CA GLU A 65 -8.93 -11.38 -15.03
C GLU A 65 -9.79 -10.22 -15.56
N ALA A 66 -9.83 -9.11 -14.84
CA ALA A 66 -10.54 -7.90 -15.26
C ALA A 66 -9.88 -7.26 -16.51
N LEU A 67 -8.55 -7.37 -16.66
CA LEU A 67 -7.84 -6.96 -17.88
C LEU A 67 -8.20 -7.85 -19.07
N GLU A 68 -8.25 -9.18 -18.89
CA GLU A 68 -8.63 -10.13 -19.94
C GLU A 68 -10.05 -9.88 -20.45
N SER A 69 -10.97 -9.60 -19.52
CA SER A 69 -12.36 -9.24 -19.83
C SER A 69 -12.56 -7.77 -20.21
N LYS A 70 -11.48 -6.95 -20.21
CA LYS A 70 -11.49 -5.50 -20.49
C LYS A 70 -12.46 -4.71 -19.61
N ASN A 71 -12.68 -5.14 -18.37
CA ASN A 71 -13.62 -4.54 -17.44
C ASN A 71 -13.01 -3.36 -16.67
N LEU A 72 -13.08 -2.17 -17.28
CA LEU A 72 -12.53 -0.93 -16.69
C LEU A 72 -13.19 -0.53 -15.36
N GLU A 73 -14.48 -0.79 -15.19
CA GLU A 73 -15.21 -0.50 -13.95
C GLU A 73 -14.65 -1.35 -12.79
N GLU A 74 -14.45 -2.64 -13.04
CA GLU A 74 -13.89 -3.55 -12.06
C GLU A 74 -12.42 -3.23 -11.74
N LEU A 75 -11.61 -2.92 -12.76
CA LEU A 75 -10.24 -2.43 -12.56
C LEU A 75 -10.20 -1.17 -11.67
N SER A 76 -11.15 -0.24 -11.87
CA SER A 76 -11.28 0.93 -11.01
C SER A 76 -11.62 0.55 -9.57
N ARG A 77 -12.55 -0.39 -9.37
CA ARG A 77 -12.97 -0.87 -8.04
C ARG A 77 -11.81 -1.55 -7.30
N LEU A 78 -11.12 -2.47 -7.97
CA LEU A 78 -9.96 -3.20 -7.42
C LEU A 78 -8.81 -2.23 -7.11
N GLY A 79 -8.52 -1.28 -8.01
CA GLY A 79 -7.51 -0.24 -7.79
C GLY A 79 -7.86 0.63 -6.58
N HIS A 80 -9.13 1.01 -6.42
CA HIS A 80 -9.58 1.76 -5.23
C HIS A 80 -9.39 0.97 -3.94
N PHE A 81 -9.78 -0.31 -3.95
CA PHE A 81 -9.70 -1.21 -2.81
C PHE A 81 -8.25 -1.38 -2.34
N LEU A 82 -7.36 -1.79 -3.23
CA LEU A 82 -5.97 -2.04 -2.88
C LEU A 82 -5.22 -0.74 -2.52
N LYS A 83 -5.61 0.40 -3.11
CA LYS A 83 -5.11 1.72 -2.69
C LYS A 83 -5.40 1.99 -1.21
N GLY A 84 -6.63 1.69 -0.76
CA GLY A 84 -7.04 1.89 0.63
C GLY A 84 -6.19 1.06 1.58
N SER A 85 -6.09 -0.24 1.32
CA SER A 85 -5.31 -1.15 2.16
C SER A 85 -3.81 -0.81 2.17
N SER A 86 -3.24 -0.47 1.01
CA SER A 86 -1.83 -0.05 0.90
C SER A 86 -1.56 1.25 1.67
N ALA A 87 -2.50 2.19 1.68
CA ALA A 87 -2.38 3.43 2.42
C ALA A 87 -2.33 3.21 3.95
N THR A 88 -3.12 2.27 4.47
CA THR A 88 -3.13 1.91 5.90
C THR A 88 -1.77 1.42 6.40
N LEU A 89 -1.01 0.75 5.54
CA LEU A 89 0.33 0.23 5.86
C LEU A 89 1.48 1.18 5.47
N GLY A 90 1.16 2.35 4.90
CA GLY A 90 2.18 3.30 4.45
C GLY A 90 2.93 2.87 3.18
N LEU A 91 2.39 1.95 2.38
CA LEU A 91 3.02 1.46 1.15
C LEU A 91 2.85 2.47 0.00
N LYS A 92 3.63 3.55 0.03
CA LYS A 92 3.46 4.73 -0.83
C LYS A 92 3.41 4.40 -2.31
N LYS A 93 4.41 3.67 -2.81
CA LYS A 93 4.51 3.33 -4.24
C LYS A 93 3.31 2.50 -4.70
N VAL A 94 2.99 1.45 -3.95
CA VAL A 94 1.85 0.56 -4.22
C VAL A 94 0.55 1.34 -4.25
N LYS A 95 0.32 2.19 -3.24
CA LYS A 95 -0.83 3.08 -3.16
C LYS A 95 -0.93 3.99 -4.39
N ASP A 96 0.15 4.65 -4.77
CA ASP A 96 0.15 5.61 -5.88
C ASP A 96 -0.12 4.90 -7.22
N SER A 97 0.47 3.73 -7.45
CA SER A 97 0.18 2.91 -8.64
C SER A 97 -1.27 2.39 -8.65
N CYS A 98 -1.83 2.02 -7.49
CA CYS A 98 -3.25 1.68 -7.39
C CYS A 98 -4.17 2.87 -7.70
N GLU A 99 -3.77 4.10 -7.35
CA GLU A 99 -4.50 5.31 -7.75
C GLU A 99 -4.49 5.51 -9.26
N LYS A 100 -3.36 5.28 -9.93
CA LYS A 100 -3.29 5.33 -11.40
C LYS A 100 -4.25 4.32 -12.03
N ILE A 101 -4.25 3.07 -11.56
CA ILE A 101 -5.20 2.02 -12.03
C ILE A 101 -6.64 2.47 -11.82
N GLN A 102 -6.95 3.00 -10.63
CA GLN A 102 -8.28 3.54 -10.32
C GLN A 102 -8.72 4.60 -11.34
N ARG A 103 -7.86 5.59 -11.62
CA ARG A 103 -8.16 6.70 -12.55
C ARG A 103 -8.35 6.23 -13.98
N TYR A 104 -7.43 5.40 -14.49
CA TYR A 104 -7.58 4.85 -15.83
C TYR A 104 -8.82 3.97 -15.96
N GLY A 105 -9.19 3.20 -14.92
CA GLY A 105 -10.44 2.45 -14.89
C GLY A 105 -11.69 3.35 -14.94
N LYS A 106 -11.61 4.55 -14.36
CA LYS A 106 -12.66 5.58 -14.49
C LYS A 106 -12.66 6.32 -15.83
N LYS A 107 -11.78 5.96 -16.76
CA LYS A 107 -11.56 6.68 -18.02
C LYS A 107 -11.11 8.12 -17.75
N GLU A 108 -10.16 8.28 -16.83
CA GLU A 108 -9.52 9.55 -16.48
C GLU A 108 -8.00 9.48 -16.72
N ASN A 109 -7.38 10.59 -17.08
CA ASN A 109 -5.94 10.77 -16.98
C ASN A 109 -5.54 11.06 -15.52
N LEU A 110 -4.22 11.12 -15.25
CA LEU A 110 -3.71 11.35 -13.89
C LEU A 110 -4.07 12.72 -13.31
N ASP A 111 -4.33 13.70 -14.16
CA ASP A 111 -4.82 15.03 -13.78
C ASP A 111 -6.34 15.08 -13.54
N GLY A 112 -7.05 13.95 -13.71
CA GLY A 112 -8.49 13.84 -13.59
C GLY A 112 -9.27 14.28 -14.83
N SER A 113 -8.60 14.66 -15.92
CA SER A 113 -9.28 14.95 -17.18
C SER A 113 -9.84 13.66 -17.82
N PRO A 114 -10.97 13.71 -18.55
CA PRO A 114 -11.50 12.53 -19.22
C PRO A 114 -10.53 11.93 -20.24
N GLN A 115 -10.50 10.61 -20.33
CA GLN A 115 -9.77 9.82 -21.30
C GLN A 115 -10.73 8.89 -22.05
N ILE A 116 -11.15 9.29 -23.25
CA ILE A 116 -12.18 8.58 -24.02
C ILE A 116 -11.63 7.32 -24.73
N ASP A 117 -10.32 7.19 -24.86
CA ASP A 117 -9.68 6.03 -25.46
C ASP A 117 -9.56 4.89 -24.42
N GLU A 118 -10.46 3.93 -24.51
CA GLU A 118 -10.49 2.77 -23.63
C GLU A 118 -9.30 1.84 -23.84
N GLU A 119 -8.79 1.72 -25.07
CA GLU A 119 -7.61 0.90 -25.35
C GLU A 119 -6.36 1.51 -24.72
N LEU A 120 -6.24 2.85 -24.76
CA LEU A 120 -5.19 3.57 -24.05
C LEU A 120 -5.31 3.39 -22.52
N CYS A 121 -6.52 3.43 -21.97
CA CYS A 121 -6.75 3.15 -20.55
C CYS A 121 -6.29 1.73 -20.18
N LEU A 122 -6.71 0.71 -20.93
CA LEU A 122 -6.32 -0.67 -20.71
C LEU A 122 -4.80 -0.89 -20.84
N SER A 123 -4.17 -0.25 -21.83
CA SER A 123 -2.71 -0.31 -22.01
C SER A 123 -1.98 0.27 -20.79
N ARG A 124 -2.40 1.44 -20.32
CA ARG A 124 -1.81 2.09 -19.14
C ARG A 124 -2.04 1.31 -17.86
N ILE A 125 -3.22 0.70 -17.68
CA ILE A 125 -3.49 -0.18 -16.55
C ILE A 125 -2.58 -1.41 -16.61
N THR A 126 -2.40 -2.01 -17.78
CA THR A 126 -1.52 -3.18 -17.97
C THR A 126 -0.08 -2.87 -17.59
N GLU A 127 0.44 -1.71 -17.99
CA GLU A 127 1.78 -1.25 -17.61
C GLU A 127 1.88 -0.99 -16.11
N THR A 128 0.90 -0.26 -15.56
CA THR A 128 0.85 0.06 -14.13
C THR A 128 0.71 -1.19 -13.26
N LEU A 129 -0.04 -2.21 -13.71
CA LEU A 129 -0.19 -3.47 -12.98
C LEU A 129 1.13 -4.25 -12.90
N LYS A 130 1.99 -4.15 -13.91
CA LYS A 130 3.33 -4.72 -13.85
C LYS A 130 4.20 -3.95 -12.86
N GLU A 131 4.14 -2.62 -12.88
CA GLU A 131 4.87 -1.76 -11.94
C GLU A 131 4.46 -2.05 -10.48
N VAL A 132 3.16 -2.05 -10.18
CA VAL A 132 2.66 -2.25 -8.81
C VAL A 132 3.03 -3.63 -8.25
N LYS A 133 3.07 -4.68 -9.08
CA LYS A 133 3.51 -6.03 -8.68
C LYS A 133 4.99 -6.05 -8.27
N VAL A 134 5.84 -5.27 -8.94
CA VAL A 134 7.25 -5.10 -8.56
C VAL A 134 7.39 -4.30 -7.27
N GLU A 135 6.68 -3.17 -7.18
CA GLU A 135 6.68 -2.30 -5.98
C GLU A 135 6.17 -3.06 -4.75
N TYR A 136 5.15 -3.90 -4.93
CA TYR A 136 4.64 -4.81 -3.91
C TYR A 136 5.70 -5.82 -3.48
N ALA A 137 6.36 -6.51 -4.41
CA ALA A 137 7.38 -7.50 -4.08
C ALA A 137 8.58 -6.89 -3.32
N GLU A 138 8.96 -5.65 -3.64
CA GLU A 138 9.98 -4.91 -2.88
C GLU A 138 9.52 -4.62 -1.44
N ALA A 139 8.29 -4.15 -1.27
CA ALA A 139 7.71 -3.86 0.04
C ALA A 139 7.53 -5.14 0.87
N GLU A 140 6.99 -6.20 0.27
CA GLU A 140 6.78 -7.51 0.88
C GLU A 140 8.09 -8.09 1.40
N LYS A 141 9.14 -8.10 0.56
CA LYS A 141 10.47 -8.57 0.97
C LYS A 141 11.03 -7.77 2.15
N THR A 142 10.84 -6.45 2.14
CA THR A 142 11.33 -5.56 3.20
C THR A 142 10.61 -5.85 4.52
N LEU A 143 9.29 -5.99 4.48
CA LEU A 143 8.46 -6.29 5.65
C LEU A 143 8.66 -7.71 6.18
N LYS A 144 8.76 -8.72 5.30
CA LYS A 144 9.11 -10.10 5.68
C LYS A 144 10.45 -10.16 6.42
N LYS A 145 11.45 -9.41 5.92
CA LYS A 145 12.74 -9.26 6.60
C LYS A 145 12.61 -8.56 7.95
N PHE A 146 11.77 -7.53 8.07
CA PHE A 146 11.50 -6.83 9.33
C PHE A 146 10.91 -7.79 10.38
N PHE A 147 9.94 -8.62 10.02
CA PHE A 147 9.31 -9.60 10.91
C PHE A 147 10.06 -10.92 11.06
N ASN A 148 11.32 -11.02 10.58
CA ASN A 148 12.11 -12.25 10.57
C ASN A 148 11.39 -13.47 9.96
N ALA A 149 10.47 -13.23 9.03
CA ALA A 149 9.72 -14.25 8.32
C ALA A 149 10.36 -14.46 6.95
N THR A 150 11.35 -15.35 6.88
CA THR A 150 12.05 -15.68 5.62
C THR A 150 11.49 -16.95 5.01
#